data_AF-A0A7S3I727-F1
#
_entry.id   AF-A0A7S3I727-F1
#
_cell.length_a   1.000
_cell.length_b   1.000
_cell.length_c   1.000
_cell.angle_alpha   90.00
_cell.angle_beta   90.00
_cell.angle_gamma   90.00
#
_symmetry.space_group_name_H-M   'P 1'
#
loop_
_entity.id
_entity.type
_entity.pdbx_description
1 polymer ?
#
loop_
_entity_poly.entity_id
_entity_poly.type
_entity_poly.pdbx_seq_one_letter_code
_entity_poly.pdbx_strand_id
1 'polypeptide(L)'
;FKLTTPKDDAWKVIEALGHQDLVQFINMNAKVEVSSLLYKVRIQHCDETERRILILLEACHKYQIKINKPADPQQFSANISQIELEKRKSHDMLFDAIETEVAEIEDFVTGQRNTLLEIGKEIEKLEDYMEVCAFVRQMMSSLEGARPASARSNLDFNNDSESQ
;
A
#
# COMPACT_ATOMS: atom_id res chain seq x y z
N PHE A 1 32.19 -35.23 6.76
CA PHE A 1 32.65 -35.13 5.36
C PHE A 1 33.08 -33.71 5.06
N LYS A 2 34.04 -33.49 4.15
CA LYS A 2 34.44 -32.16 3.70
C LYS A 2 34.03 -32.00 2.24
N LEU A 3 33.20 -31.01 1.96
CA LEU A 3 32.73 -30.68 0.62
C LEU A 3 33.60 -29.56 0.05
N THR A 4 34.03 -29.71 -1.20
CA THR A 4 34.73 -28.67 -1.94
C THR A 4 33.92 -28.39 -3.21
N THR A 5 33.36 -27.19 -3.32
CA THR A 5 32.54 -26.77 -4.45
C THR A 5 33.22 -25.62 -5.21
N PRO A 6 33.21 -25.65 -6.56
CA PRO A 6 33.50 -24.48 -7.36
C PRO A 6 32.56 -23.33 -7.01
N LYS A 7 33.02 -22.09 -7.09
CA LYS A 7 32.19 -20.91 -6.77
C LYS A 7 30.96 -20.82 -7.66
N ASP A 8 31.11 -21.12 -8.95
CA ASP A 8 30.06 -20.97 -9.96
C ASP A 8 28.95 -22.02 -9.81
N ASP A 9 29.25 -23.17 -9.22
CA ASP A 9 28.28 -24.26 -8.99
C ASP A 9 27.77 -24.32 -7.55
N ALA A 10 28.28 -23.46 -6.66
CA ALA A 10 27.97 -23.50 -5.24
C ALA A 10 26.47 -23.43 -4.97
N TRP A 11 25.74 -22.57 -5.70
CA TRP A 11 24.28 -22.43 -5.56
C TRP A 11 23.54 -23.73 -5.85
N LYS A 12 23.78 -24.34 -7.02
CA LYS A 12 23.12 -25.58 -7.45
C LYS A 12 23.39 -26.74 -6.51
N VAL A 13 24.62 -26.82 -6.00
CA VAL A 13 25.00 -27.88 -5.04
C VAL A 13 24.28 -27.67 -3.72
N ILE A 14 24.24 -26.44 -3.19
CA ILE A 14 23.52 -26.13 -1.94
C ILE A 14 22.03 -26.40 -2.08
N GLU A 15 21.42 -26.02 -3.20
CA GLU A 15 20.02 -26.27 -3.49
C GLU A 15 19.71 -27.78 -3.55
N ALA A 16 20.51 -28.57 -4.27
CA ALA A 16 20.34 -30.02 -4.36
C ALA A 16 20.49 -30.70 -2.99
N LEU A 17 21.46 -30.26 -2.18
CA LEU A 17 21.66 -30.75 -0.83
C LEU A 17 20.49 -30.40 0.10
N GLY A 18 19.93 -29.19 -0.03
CA GLY A 18 18.75 -28.77 0.73
C GLY A 18 17.50 -29.60 0.40
N HIS A 19 17.30 -29.93 -0.88
CA HIS A 19 16.17 -30.76 -1.31
C HIS A 19 16.21 -32.19 -0.76
N GLN A 20 17.40 -32.74 -0.53
CA GLN A 20 17.55 -34.10 -0.03
C GLN A 20 17.39 -34.21 1.48
N ASP A 21 17.57 -33.11 2.23
CA ASP A 21 17.51 -33.06 3.70
C ASP A 21 18.42 -34.10 4.40
N LEU A 22 19.59 -34.37 3.81
CA LEU A 22 20.54 -35.39 4.29
C LEU A 22 21.77 -34.81 5.00
N VAL A 23 21.88 -33.49 5.09
CA VAL A 23 23.11 -32.82 5.51
C VAL A 23 22.85 -31.72 6.53
N GLN A 24 23.63 -31.76 7.60
CA GLN A 24 23.72 -30.70 8.59
C GLN A 24 25.02 -29.91 8.39
N PHE A 25 24.91 -28.60 8.17
CA PHE A 25 26.08 -27.73 8.00
C PHE A 25 26.67 -27.33 9.36
N ILE A 26 27.99 -27.38 9.46
CA ILE A 26 28.74 -26.90 10.62
C ILE A 26 29.25 -25.49 10.32
N ASN A 27 29.02 -24.54 11.22
CA ASN A 27 29.53 -23.19 11.07
C ASN A 27 31.05 -23.15 11.24
N MET A 28 31.77 -23.16 10.11
CA MET A 28 33.22 -23.03 10.07
C MET A 28 33.72 -21.59 10.35
N ASN A 29 32.83 -20.61 10.26
CA ASN A 29 33.14 -19.18 10.38
C ASN A 29 32.68 -18.60 11.72
N ALA A 30 32.51 -19.42 12.76
CA ALA A 30 31.93 -18.99 14.05
C ALA A 30 32.67 -17.84 14.75
N LYS A 31 33.95 -17.61 14.43
CA LYS A 31 34.79 -16.55 14.99
C LYS A 31 34.89 -15.30 14.09
N VAL A 32 34.25 -15.35 12.92
CA VAL A 32 34.29 -14.29 11.91
C VAL A 32 33.08 -13.39 12.12
N GLU A 33 33.29 -12.08 12.07
CA GLU A 33 32.20 -11.12 12.19
C GLU A 33 31.27 -11.22 10.98
N VAL A 34 29.96 -11.20 11.21
CA VAL A 34 28.93 -11.33 10.17
C VAL A 34 29.10 -10.27 9.07
N SER A 35 29.59 -9.08 9.44
CA SER A 35 29.84 -7.97 8.52
C SER A 35 30.89 -8.27 7.45
N SER A 36 31.78 -9.22 7.72
CA SER A 36 32.88 -9.63 6.84
C SER A 36 32.56 -10.86 5.98
N LEU A 37 31.38 -11.44 6.14
CA LEU A 37 30.96 -12.61 5.37
C LEU A 37 30.56 -12.23 3.94
N LEU A 38 30.96 -13.08 2.99
CA LEU A 38 30.81 -12.84 1.55
C LEU A 38 29.35 -12.60 1.11
N TYR A 39 28.40 -13.33 1.69
CA TYR A 39 26.99 -13.29 1.29
C TYR A 39 26.14 -12.30 2.08
N LYS A 40 26.75 -11.49 2.97
CA LYS A 40 26.03 -10.53 3.82
C LYS A 40 25.12 -9.60 3.00
N VAL A 41 25.66 -9.01 1.93
CA VAL A 41 24.92 -8.06 1.08
C VAL A 41 23.71 -8.75 0.46
N ARG A 42 23.87 -9.97 -0.07
CA ARG A 42 22.74 -10.71 -0.66
C ARG A 42 21.67 -11.04 0.38
N ILE A 43 22.06 -11.43 1.60
CA ILE A 43 21.11 -11.65 2.70
C ILE A 43 20.34 -10.35 3.00
N GLN A 44 21.02 -9.21 3.10
CA GLN A 44 20.37 -7.93 3.32
C GLN A 44 19.36 -7.56 2.23
N HIS A 45 19.66 -7.87 0.96
CA HIS A 45 18.70 -7.70 -0.13
C HIS A 45 17.47 -8.59 0.03
N CYS A 46 17.66 -9.87 0.37
CA CYS A 46 16.56 -10.79 0.62
C CYS A 46 15.70 -10.34 1.81
N ASP A 47 16.31 -9.91 2.91
CA ASP A 47 15.60 -9.40 4.10
C ASP A 47 14.75 -8.16 3.76
N GLU A 48 15.31 -7.24 2.97
CA GLU A 48 14.59 -6.05 2.52
C GLU A 48 13.45 -6.43 1.58
N THR A 49 13.65 -7.34 0.63
CA THR A 49 12.58 -7.82 -0.25
C THR A 49 11.47 -8.54 0.54
N GLU A 50 11.82 -9.33 1.55
CA GLU A 50 10.83 -9.94 2.46
C GLU A 50 10.00 -8.89 3.18
N ARG A 51 10.65 -7.85 3.73
CA ARG A 51 9.96 -6.71 4.37
C ARG A 51 8.95 -6.06 3.42
N ARG A 52 9.31 -5.85 2.16
CA ARG A 52 8.42 -5.25 1.14
C ARG A 52 7.23 -6.15 0.81
N ILE A 53 7.48 -7.45 0.65
CA ILE A 53 6.40 -8.43 0.41
C ILE A 53 5.41 -8.43 1.58
N LEU A 54 5.88 -8.34 2.83
CA LEU A 54 5.01 -8.28 4.01
C LEU A 54 4.09 -7.04 3.99
N ILE A 55 4.61 -5.88 3.58
CA ILE A 55 3.81 -4.66 3.42
C ILE A 55 2.72 -4.84 2.35
N LEU A 56 3.07 -5.46 1.22
CA LEU A 56 2.11 -5.75 0.15
C LEU A 56 1.04 -6.74 0.61
N LEU A 57 1.41 -7.77 1.38
CA LEU A 57 0.47 -8.72 1.97
C LEU A 57 -0.49 -8.04 2.96
N GLU A 58 0.00 -7.13 3.79
CA GLU A 58 -0.85 -6.35 4.70
C GLU A 58 -1.83 -5.46 3.93
N ALA A 59 -1.38 -4.83 2.85
CA ALA A 59 -2.27 -4.07 1.95
C ALA A 59 -3.35 -4.96 1.33
N CYS A 60 -2.98 -6.15 0.83
CA CYS A 60 -3.93 -7.12 0.30
C CYS A 60 -4.97 -7.54 1.35
N HIS A 61 -4.54 -7.81 2.59
CA HIS A 61 -5.46 -8.13 3.68
C HIS A 61 -6.42 -6.98 4.00
N LYS A 62 -5.91 -5.75 4.08
CA LYS A 62 -6.72 -4.55 4.36
C LYS A 62 -7.82 -4.36 3.32
N TYR A 63 -7.52 -4.60 2.04
CA TYR A 63 -8.47 -4.44 0.94
C TYR A 63 -9.18 -5.74 0.53
N GLN A 64 -9.05 -6.81 1.33
CA GLN A 64 -9.68 -8.12 1.10
C GLN A 64 -9.35 -8.73 -0.28
N ILE A 65 -8.15 -8.46 -0.80
CA ILE A 65 -7.65 -9.05 -2.03
C ILE A 65 -7.31 -10.51 -1.75
N LYS A 66 -7.85 -11.43 -2.56
CA LYS A 66 -7.59 -12.87 -2.42
C LYS A 66 -6.13 -13.17 -2.77
N ILE A 67 -5.41 -13.77 -1.81
CA ILE A 67 -4.05 -14.27 -2.03
C ILE A 67 -4.13 -15.76 -2.34
N ASN A 68 -3.69 -16.14 -3.54
CA ASN A 68 -3.61 -17.53 -3.95
C ASN A 68 -2.31 -18.14 -3.45
N LYS A 69 -2.33 -18.67 -2.23
CA LYS A 69 -1.20 -19.41 -1.69
C LYS A 69 -1.16 -20.82 -2.33
N PRO A 70 0.00 -21.30 -2.80
CA PRO A 70 0.13 -22.68 -3.25
C PRO A 70 -0.20 -23.63 -2.10
N ALA A 71 -0.98 -24.68 -2.38
CA ALA A 71 -1.44 -25.63 -1.36
C ALA A 71 -0.33 -26.58 -0.91
N ASP A 72 0.62 -26.84 -1.81
CA ASP A 72 1.64 -27.86 -1.67
C ASP A 72 2.98 -27.43 -2.30
N PRO A 73 4.12 -27.93 -1.78
CA PRO A 73 5.45 -27.59 -2.30
C PRO A 73 5.63 -27.93 -3.79
N GLN A 74 4.95 -28.97 -4.29
CA GLN A 74 5.02 -29.36 -5.69
C GLN A 74 4.37 -28.32 -6.61
N GLN A 75 3.19 -27.81 -6.24
CA GLN A 75 2.58 -26.67 -6.92
C GLN A 75 3.45 -25.42 -6.85
N PHE A 76 4.11 -25.17 -5.71
CA PHE A 76 5.04 -24.05 -5.61
C PHE A 76 6.18 -24.17 -6.62
N SER A 77 6.87 -25.32 -6.69
CA SER A 77 7.93 -25.55 -7.66
C SER A 77 7.43 -25.43 -9.11
N ALA A 78 6.23 -25.96 -9.42
CA ALA A 78 5.64 -25.84 -10.74
C ALA A 78 5.34 -24.37 -11.12
N ASN A 79 4.83 -23.58 -10.17
CA ASN A 79 4.58 -22.16 -10.37
C ASN A 79 5.88 -21.38 -10.60
N ILE A 80 6.97 -21.72 -9.88
CA ILE A 80 8.27 -21.10 -10.10
C ILE A 80 8.78 -21.39 -11.52
N SER A 81 8.74 -22.65 -11.97
CA SER A 81 9.13 -23.00 -13.34
C SER A 81 8.28 -22.31 -14.41
N GLN A 82 6.99 -22.09 -14.14
CA GLN A 82 6.14 -21.31 -15.03
C GLN A 82 6.57 -19.83 -15.07
N ILE A 83 6.86 -19.22 -13.92
CA ILE A 83 7.32 -17.83 -13.83
C ILE A 83 8.66 -17.65 -14.55
N GLU A 84 9.59 -18.61 -14.41
CA GLU A 84 10.86 -18.62 -15.16
C GLU A 84 10.62 -18.56 -16.67
N LEU A 85 9.68 -19.37 -17.16
CA LEU A 85 9.32 -19.42 -18.57
C LEU A 85 8.67 -18.10 -19.03
N GLU A 86 7.74 -17.56 -18.24
CA GLU A 86 7.04 -16.31 -18.54
C GLU A 86 7.98 -15.09 -18.57
N LYS A 87 8.89 -15.01 -17.59
CA LYS A 87 9.86 -13.91 -17.48
C LYS A 87 11.03 -14.07 -18.45
N ARG A 88 11.21 -15.24 -19.08
CA ARG A 88 12.33 -15.58 -19.99
C ARG A 88 13.70 -15.27 -19.38
N LYS A 89 13.83 -15.41 -18.06
CA LYS A 89 15.08 -15.16 -17.33
C LYS A 89 15.62 -16.48 -16.80
N SER A 90 16.95 -16.59 -16.73
CA SER A 90 17.58 -17.71 -16.03
C SER A 90 17.25 -17.64 -14.55
N HIS A 91 17.26 -18.78 -13.87
CA HIS A 91 17.02 -18.89 -12.43
C HIS A 91 17.86 -17.89 -11.61
N ASP A 92 19.10 -17.63 -12.03
CA ASP A 92 20.01 -16.67 -11.38
C ASP A 92 19.55 -15.21 -11.52
N MET A 93 18.94 -14.85 -12.66
CA MET A 93 18.41 -13.51 -12.91
C MET A 93 16.97 -13.33 -12.42
N LEU A 94 16.31 -14.42 -12.00
CA LEU A 94 14.94 -14.38 -11.53
C LEU A 94 14.84 -13.62 -10.20
N PHE A 95 15.78 -13.87 -9.28
CA PHE A 95 15.80 -13.20 -7.99
C PHE A 95 15.90 -11.68 -8.14
N ASP A 96 16.86 -11.18 -8.91
CA ASP A 96 17.04 -9.74 -9.10
C ASP A 96 15.83 -9.10 -9.81
N ALA A 97 15.17 -9.86 -10.69
CA ALA A 97 13.92 -9.43 -11.31
C ALA A 97 12.79 -9.31 -10.29
N ILE A 98 12.62 -10.30 -9.41
CA ILE A 98 11.62 -10.29 -8.34
C ILE A 98 11.91 -9.14 -7.38
N GLU A 99 13.16 -8.94 -6.96
CA GLU A 99 13.56 -7.85 -6.07
C GLU A 99 13.19 -6.48 -6.66
N THR A 100 13.49 -6.27 -7.95
CA THR A 100 13.15 -5.02 -8.66
C THR A 100 11.64 -4.84 -8.79
N GLU A 101 10.91 -5.88 -9.19
CA GLU A 101 9.47 -5.82 -9.40
C GLU A 101 8.70 -5.60 -8.09
N VAL A 102 9.12 -6.25 -7.00
CA VAL A 102 8.56 -6.02 -5.67
C VAL A 102 8.78 -4.58 -5.23
N ALA A 103 9.95 -4.01 -5.51
CA ALA A 103 10.23 -2.61 -5.21
C ALA A 103 9.31 -1.65 -5.97
N GLU A 104 9.17 -1.84 -7.28
CA GLU A 104 8.30 -1.02 -8.12
C GLU A 104 6.82 -1.12 -7.70
N ILE A 105 6.35 -2.32 -7.35
CA ILE A 105 4.98 -2.55 -6.89
C ILE A 105 4.75 -1.90 -5.52
N GLU A 106 5.69 -2.00 -4.59
CA GLU A 106 5.61 -1.32 -3.28
C GLU A 106 5.46 0.18 -3.44
N ASP A 107 6.31 0.79 -4.27
CA ASP A 107 6.28 2.24 -4.54
C ASP A 107 4.93 2.65 -5.14
N PHE A 108 4.43 1.87 -6.10
CA PHE A 108 3.13 2.10 -6.72
C PHE A 108 1.98 2.01 -5.71
N VAL A 109 1.91 0.93 -4.93
CA VAL A 109 0.83 0.70 -3.94
C VAL A 109 0.87 1.76 -2.84
N THR A 110 2.05 2.13 -2.38
CA THR A 110 2.24 3.19 -1.38
C THR A 110 1.79 4.54 -1.93
N GLY A 111 2.14 4.84 -3.19
CA GLY A 111 1.66 6.04 -3.89
C GLY A 111 0.13 6.09 -3.97
N GLN A 112 -0.51 5.01 -4.44
CA GLN A 112 -1.97 4.91 -4.52
C GLN A 112 -2.64 5.08 -3.15
N ARG A 113 -2.06 4.48 -2.10
CA ARG A 113 -2.55 4.61 -0.73
C ARG A 113 -2.52 6.06 -0.25
N ASN A 114 -1.44 6.79 -0.53
CA ASN A 114 -1.32 8.19 -0.12
C ASN A 114 -2.35 9.06 -0.84
N THR A 115 -2.53 8.86 -2.15
CA THR A 115 -3.57 9.55 -2.92
C THR A 115 -4.97 9.28 -2.36
N LEU A 116 -5.30 8.05 -1.98
CA LEU A 116 -6.59 7.72 -1.38
C LEU A 116 -6.79 8.40 -0.01
N LEU A 117 -5.74 8.51 0.80
CA LEU A 117 -5.80 9.23 2.08
C LEU A 117 -6.03 10.73 1.89
N GLU A 118 -5.42 11.33 0.88
CA GLU A 118 -5.64 12.74 0.53
C GLU A 118 -7.07 12.97 0.05
N ILE A 119 -7.58 12.12 -0.85
CA ILE A 119 -8.97 12.18 -1.30
C ILE A 119 -9.93 12.03 -0.12
N GLY A 120 -9.67 11.11 0.81
CA GLY A 120 -10.47 10.92 2.02
C GLY A 120 -10.58 12.20 2.86
N LYS A 121 -9.44 12.87 3.09
CA LYS A 121 -9.41 14.16 3.82
C LYS A 121 -10.19 15.27 3.11
N GLU A 122 -10.11 15.33 1.78
CA GLU A 122 -10.87 16.33 1.03
C GLU A 122 -12.37 16.04 1.04
N ILE A 123 -12.78 14.77 1.06
CA ILE A 123 -14.18 14.37 1.25
C ILE A 123 -14.68 14.80 2.64
N GLU A 124 -13.94 14.54 3.70
CA GLU A 124 -14.30 14.96 5.07
C GLU A 124 -14.53 16.48 5.15
N LYS A 125 -13.65 17.28 4.53
CA LYS A 125 -13.84 18.74 4.46
C LYS A 125 -15.12 19.13 3.70
N LEU A 126 -15.45 18.42 2.63
CA LEU A 126 -16.68 18.68 1.86
C LEU A 126 -17.93 18.32 2.68
N GLU A 127 -17.88 17.25 3.47
CA GLU A 127 -18.95 16.88 4.40
C GLU A 127 -19.17 17.99 5.45
N ASP A 128 -18.09 18.51 6.04
CA ASP A 128 -18.16 19.65 6.97
C ASP A 128 -18.82 20.88 6.33
N TYR A 129 -18.44 21.22 5.09
CA TYR A 129 -19.06 22.34 4.37
C TYR A 129 -20.54 22.11 4.09
N MET A 130 -20.94 20.87 3.77
CA MET A 130 -22.34 20.52 3.58
C MET A 130 -23.14 20.69 4.87
N GLU A 131 -22.58 20.30 6.02
CA GLU A 131 -23.22 20.45 7.32
C GLU A 131 -23.42 21.94 7.67
N VAL A 132 -22.40 22.77 7.45
CA VAL A 132 -22.49 24.24 7.62
C VAL A 132 -23.58 24.83 6.72
N CYS A 133 -23.64 24.42 5.45
CA CYS A 133 -24.66 24.89 4.51
C CYS A 133 -26.08 24.48 4.96
N ALA A 134 -26.25 23.26 5.48
CA ALA A 134 -27.52 22.79 6.01
C ALA A 134 -27.95 23.61 7.24
N PHE A 135 -27.03 23.88 8.16
CA PHE A 135 -27.27 24.71 9.33
C PHE A 135 -27.68 26.15 8.94
N VAL A 136 -26.95 26.78 8.02
CA VAL A 136 -27.28 28.14 7.55
C VAL A 136 -28.67 28.15 6.88
N ARG A 137 -29.01 27.13 6.09
CA ARG A 137 -30.34 27.00 5.47
C ARG A 137 -31.45 26.90 6.53
N GLN A 138 -31.24 26.12 7.59
CA GLN A 138 -32.19 26.01 8.69
C GLN A 138 -32.33 27.32 9.48
N MET A 139 -31.23 28.05 9.68
CA MET A 139 -31.27 29.34 10.35
C MET A 139 -32.03 30.38 9.51
N MET A 140 -31.80 30.44 8.19
CA MET A 140 -32.52 31.34 7.30
C MET A 140 -34.03 31.07 7.28
N SER A 141 -34.46 29.80 7.24
CA SER A 141 -35.89 29.47 7.29
C SER A 141 -36.53 29.83 8.64
N SER A 142 -35.78 29.74 9.75
CA SER A 142 -36.26 30.17 11.07
C SER A 142 -36.40 31.71 11.18
N LEU A 143 -35.52 32.46 10.50
CA LEU A 143 -35.56 33.92 10.42
C LEU A 143 -36.73 34.43 9.57
N GLU A 144 -37.10 33.72 8.50
CA GLU A 144 -38.31 34.05 7.72
C GLU A 144 -39.61 33.84 8.51
N GLY A 145 -39.62 32.93 9.49
CA GLY A 145 -40.72 32.75 10.45
C GLY A 145 -40.81 33.84 11.52
N ALA A 146 -39.76 34.64 11.71
CA ALA A 146 -39.67 35.73 12.68
C ALA A 146 -39.82 37.11 12.04
N ARG A 147 -40.67 37.25 11.01
CA ARG A 147 -41.07 38.58 10.53
C ARG A 147 -41.77 39.34 11.66
N PRO A 148 -41.32 40.53 12.07
CA PRO A 148 -42.03 41.34 13.04
C PRO A 148 -43.40 41.69 12.48
N ALA A 149 -44.43 41.52 13.32
CA ALA A 149 -45.80 41.88 13.02
C ALA A 149 -45.87 43.35 12.57
N SER A 150 -46.28 43.56 11.32
CA SER A 150 -47.04 44.70 10.83
C SER A 150 -46.82 46.06 11.53
N ALA A 151 -45.92 46.88 10.99
CA ALA A 151 -46.08 48.33 11.06
C ALA A 151 -46.94 48.79 9.87
N ARG A 152 -48.25 48.56 9.96
CA ARG A 152 -49.24 49.34 9.20
C ARG A 152 -49.33 50.70 9.90
N SER A 153 -48.47 51.66 9.54
CA SER A 153 -48.71 53.07 9.86
C SER A 153 -49.49 53.70 8.71
N ASN A 154 -50.77 53.95 9.00
CA ASN A 154 -51.66 54.84 8.26
C ASN A 154 -50.91 56.09 7.75
N LEU A 155 -50.98 56.33 6.46
CA LEU A 155 -50.82 57.65 5.87
C LEU A 155 -52.04 57.90 4.99
N ASP A 156 -53.12 58.30 5.65
CA ASP A 156 -54.23 59.02 5.05
C ASP A 156 -54.41 60.34 5.82
N PHE A 157 -54.78 61.39 5.07
CA PHE A 157 -54.96 62.81 5.41
C PHE A 157 -53.63 63.62 5.45
N ASN A 158 -53.42 64.61 4.57
CA ASN A 158 -54.37 65.68 4.27
C ASN A 158 -54.27 66.18 2.81
N ASN A 159 -55.44 66.25 2.18
CA ASN A 159 -55.77 67.11 1.06
C ASN A 159 -56.05 68.52 1.63
N ASP A 160 -55.54 69.57 0.97
CA ASP A 160 -56.11 70.93 0.87
C ASP A 160 -54.98 71.89 0.43
N SER A 161 -55.07 72.40 -0.81
CA SER A 161 -55.48 73.79 -1.10
C SER A 161 -54.29 74.75 -0.94
N GLU A 162 -53.83 75.55 -1.90
CA GLU A 162 -54.54 76.41 -2.85
C GLU A 162 -53.47 77.14 -3.70
N SER A 163 -53.85 77.51 -4.94
CA SER A 163 -53.62 78.83 -5.59
C SER A 163 -52.19 79.38 -5.72
N GLN A 164 -51.70 79.91 -6.86
CA GLN A 164 -52.32 80.55 -8.02
C GLN A 164 -51.24 80.73 -9.09
#